data_AF-A0A1I0DK31-F1
#
_entry.id   AF-A0A1I0DK31-F1
#
_cell.length_a   1.000
_cell.length_b   1.000
_cell.length_c   1.000
_cell.angle_alpha   90.00
_cell.angle_beta   90.00
_cell.angle_gamma   90.00
#
_symmetry.space_group_name_H-M   'P 1'
#
loop_
_entity.id
_entity.type
_entity.pdbx_description
1 polymer ?
#
loop_
_entity_poly.entity_id
_entity_poly.type
_entity_poly.pdbx_seq_one_letter_code
_entity_poly.pdbx_strand_id
1 'polypeptide(L)'
;MITKFSVKNFRNFKERIEFDLATQKQYEFNTDVVKDGCVKHGMLYGKNGEGKSNLGLALVELTSHLHLEDTKYAELGNTFLNAASEDLLAEFSFDFYLNKHNVTYSYGKNESRIIQYERLEIDNQTVVEWDKNQGGRLKTSLLGTETLNSDLSDYNGSAINYIKNNAILLQDSTNHLFFDFLRFSKGMVCFKTMAKASEFHGLKPHSYSTIQEQIINGSGVDKFQDFLNSLDIKCDRCQATCPFFSLLFALFSLTGLNTISSS
;
A
#
# COMPACT_ATOMS: atom_id res chain seq x y z
N MET A 1 3.28 8.31 5.69
CA MET A 1 3.55 6.93 6.17
C MET A 1 2.28 6.38 6.80
N ILE A 2 2.09 5.06 6.85
CA ILE A 2 1.03 4.47 7.69
C ILE A 2 1.53 4.52 9.14
N THR A 3 0.80 5.19 10.02
CA THR A 3 1.10 5.27 11.45
C THR A 3 0.32 4.25 12.26
N LYS A 4 -0.89 3.88 11.81
CA LYS A 4 -1.67 2.84 12.45
C LYS A 4 -2.51 2.09 11.41
N PHE A 5 -2.67 0.80 11.63
CA PHE A 5 -3.58 -0.04 10.87
C PHE A 5 -4.46 -0.84 11.83
N SER A 6 -5.75 -0.97 11.53
CA SER A 6 -6.61 -1.91 12.24
C SER A 6 -7.51 -2.68 11.28
N VAL A 7 -7.81 -3.91 11.67
CA VAL A 7 -8.76 -4.76 10.95
C VAL A 7 -9.59 -5.58 11.94
N LYS A 8 -10.87 -5.72 11.65
CA LYS A 8 -11.83 -6.55 12.39
C LYS A 8 -12.58 -7.46 11.43
N ASN A 9 -12.96 -8.64 11.90
CA ASN A 9 -13.77 -9.62 11.18
C ASN A 9 -13.24 -9.98 9.78
N PHE A 10 -11.91 -9.99 9.60
CA PHE A 10 -11.26 -10.40 8.36
C PHE A 10 -10.52 -11.72 8.56
N ARG A 11 -10.93 -12.76 7.84
CA ARG A 11 -10.31 -14.09 7.88
C ARG A 11 -10.12 -14.64 9.30
N ASN A 12 -8.91 -14.69 9.83
CA ASN A 12 -8.63 -15.23 11.17
C ASN A 12 -8.74 -14.17 12.27
N PHE A 13 -8.96 -12.90 11.93
CA PHE A 13 -9.12 -11.81 12.89
C PHE A 13 -10.60 -11.63 13.20
N LYS A 14 -11.11 -12.35 14.19
CA LYS A 14 -12.47 -12.17 14.69
C LYS A 14 -12.62 -10.79 15.33
N GLU A 15 -11.81 -10.54 16.34
CA GLU A 15 -11.75 -9.26 17.05
C GLU A 15 -10.89 -8.23 16.31
N ARG A 16 -11.07 -6.95 16.65
CA ARG A 16 -10.23 -5.87 16.13
C ARG A 16 -8.79 -6.10 16.58
N ILE A 17 -7.89 -6.19 15.62
CA ILE A 17 -6.45 -6.10 15.85
C ILE A 17 -5.94 -4.73 15.44
N GLU A 18 -4.93 -4.24 16.13
CA GLU A 18 -4.31 -2.94 15.84
C GLU A 18 -2.80 -3.09 15.73
N PHE A 19 -2.25 -2.48 14.70
CA PHE A 19 -0.83 -2.34 14.45
C PHE A 19 -0.49 -0.86 14.52
N ASP A 20 0.05 -0.45 15.67
CA ASP A 20 0.56 0.90 15.89
C ASP A 20 2.04 0.96 15.49
N LEU A 21 2.33 1.78 14.50
CA LEU A 21 3.67 2.06 13.99
C LEU A 21 4.18 3.41 14.48
N ALA A 22 3.36 4.22 15.15
CA ALA A 22 3.79 5.45 15.77
C ALA A 22 4.71 5.13 16.96
N THR A 23 5.81 5.87 17.07
CA THR A 23 6.79 5.67 18.13
C THR A 23 7.46 6.99 18.50
N GLN A 24 7.55 7.23 19.82
CA GLN A 24 8.38 8.30 20.38
C GLN A 24 9.79 7.81 20.71
N LYS A 25 10.07 6.51 20.51
CA LYS A 25 11.38 5.92 20.80
C LYS A 25 12.37 6.35 19.74
N GLN A 26 13.45 6.97 20.18
CA GLN A 26 14.65 7.17 19.37
C GLN A 26 15.51 5.91 19.53
N TYR A 27 15.64 5.12 18.48
CA TYR A 27 16.53 3.96 18.50
C TYR A 27 17.97 4.45 18.34
N GLU A 28 18.67 4.62 19.47
CA GLU A 28 20.03 5.18 19.54
C GLU A 28 21.03 4.49 18.60
N PHE A 29 20.83 3.19 18.34
CA PHE A 29 21.73 2.37 17.55
C PHE A 29 21.34 2.24 16.07
N ASN A 30 20.12 2.63 15.69
CA ASN A 30 19.67 2.58 14.31
C ASN A 30 18.61 3.65 14.06
N THR A 31 19.05 4.87 13.76
CA THR A 31 18.17 6.01 13.49
C THR A 31 17.39 5.86 12.19
N ASP A 32 17.80 4.96 11.28
CA ASP A 32 17.18 4.78 9.97
C ASP A 32 15.90 3.92 10.00
N VAL A 33 15.60 3.26 11.14
CA VAL A 33 14.37 2.46 11.32
C VAL A 33 13.15 3.28 11.68
N VAL A 34 13.32 4.54 12.08
CA VAL A 34 12.23 5.46 12.40
C VAL A 34 12.32 6.68 11.50
N LYS A 35 11.20 7.05 10.88
CA LYS A 35 11.07 8.27 10.10
C LYS A 35 9.84 9.02 10.57
N ASP A 36 9.99 10.31 10.87
CA ASP A 36 8.91 11.19 11.29
C ASP A 36 8.07 10.63 12.46
N GLY A 37 8.73 9.96 13.43
CA GLY A 37 8.05 9.33 14.56
C GLY A 37 7.28 8.05 14.22
N CYS A 38 7.57 7.42 13.07
CA CYS A 38 6.93 6.19 12.61
C CYS A 38 7.96 5.11 12.30
N VAL A 39 7.70 3.86 12.69
CA VAL A 39 8.51 2.70 12.35
C VAL A 39 8.46 2.48 10.83
N LYS A 40 9.64 2.53 10.19
CA LYS A 40 9.84 2.35 8.75
C LYS A 40 10.07 0.88 8.38
N HIS A 41 10.75 0.13 9.24
CA HIS A 41 11.10 -1.27 9.01
C HIS A 41 10.63 -2.13 10.20
N GLY A 42 9.81 -3.13 9.93
CA GLY A 42 9.27 -4.04 10.94
C GLY A 42 9.32 -5.49 10.47
N MET A 43 9.54 -6.42 11.40
CA MET A 43 9.49 -7.85 11.15
C MET A 43 8.41 -8.50 12.01
N LEU A 44 7.48 -9.19 11.37
CA LEU A 44 6.45 -9.97 12.04
C LEU A 44 6.82 -11.46 11.99
N TYR A 45 7.01 -12.07 13.17
CA TYR A 45 7.32 -13.49 13.32
C TYR A 45 6.37 -14.13 14.34
N GLY A 46 6.21 -15.45 14.28
CA GLY A 46 5.24 -16.18 15.08
C GLY A 46 4.96 -17.57 14.48
N LYS A 47 4.21 -18.40 15.19
CA LYS A 47 3.92 -19.79 14.75
C LYS A 47 3.06 -19.79 13.49
N ASN A 48 3.14 -20.88 12.73
CA ASN A 48 2.29 -21.06 11.55
C ASN A 48 0.81 -21.04 11.95
N GLY A 49 -0.03 -20.39 11.14
CA GLY A 49 -1.47 -20.25 11.42
C GLY A 49 -1.87 -19.04 12.26
N GLU A 50 -0.94 -18.28 12.86
CA GLU A 50 -1.27 -17.11 13.70
C GLU A 50 -1.72 -15.85 12.92
N GLY A 51 -1.90 -15.95 11.60
CA GLY A 51 -2.44 -14.85 10.80
C GLY A 51 -1.44 -13.88 10.20
N LYS A 52 -0.13 -14.11 10.33
CA LYS A 52 0.92 -13.23 9.77
C LYS A 52 0.72 -12.91 8.29
N SER A 53 0.46 -13.93 7.46
CA SER A 53 0.19 -13.75 6.03
C SER A 53 -1.15 -13.05 5.78
N ASN A 54 -2.16 -13.31 6.62
CA ASN A 54 -3.46 -12.64 6.53
C ASN A 54 -3.36 -11.16 6.91
N LEU A 55 -2.47 -10.77 7.82
CA LEU A 55 -2.19 -9.37 8.11
C LEU A 55 -1.60 -8.68 6.87
N GLY A 56 -0.61 -9.30 6.23
CA GLY A 56 -0.03 -8.79 4.98
C GLY A 56 -1.09 -8.60 3.90
N LEU A 57 -2.01 -9.57 3.76
CA LEU A 57 -3.16 -9.45 2.86
C LEU A 57 -4.13 -8.33 3.25
N ALA A 58 -4.41 -8.16 4.54
CA ALA A 58 -5.30 -7.12 5.04
C ALA A 58 -4.74 -5.71 4.76
N LEU A 59 -3.41 -5.54 4.88
CA LEU A 59 -2.73 -4.28 4.57
C LEU A 59 -2.83 -3.91 3.08
N VAL A 60 -2.60 -4.87 2.19
CA VAL A 60 -2.66 -4.62 0.73
C VAL A 60 -4.06 -4.72 0.13
N GLU A 61 -5.04 -5.09 0.95
CA GLU A 61 -6.46 -5.03 0.61
C GLU A 61 -6.84 -3.61 0.18
N LEU A 62 -6.29 -2.58 0.85
CA LEU A 62 -6.46 -1.17 0.50
C LEU A 62 -6.13 -0.87 -0.97
N THR A 63 -5.04 -1.44 -1.49
CA THR A 63 -4.66 -1.25 -2.90
C THR A 63 -5.68 -1.91 -3.81
N SER A 64 -6.16 -3.10 -3.48
CA SER A 64 -7.23 -3.77 -4.24
C SER A 64 -8.57 -3.05 -4.15
N HIS A 65 -8.81 -2.37 -3.04
CA HIS A 65 -10.03 -1.62 -2.80
C HIS A 65 -10.10 -0.35 -3.66
N LEU A 66 -9.00 0.40 -3.72
CA LEU A 66 -8.94 1.70 -4.40
C LEU A 66 -8.43 1.61 -5.84
N HIS A 67 -7.65 0.58 -6.19
CA HIS A 67 -6.98 0.45 -7.49
C HIS A 67 -7.27 -0.92 -8.13
N LEU A 68 -8.58 -1.22 -8.27
CA LEU A 68 -9.13 -2.47 -8.81
C LEU A 68 -8.59 -2.86 -10.20
N GLU A 69 -8.30 -1.87 -11.06
CA GLU A 69 -7.79 -2.09 -12.42
C GLU A 69 -6.36 -2.66 -12.42
N ASP A 70 -5.57 -2.34 -11.39
CA ASP A 70 -4.14 -2.65 -11.31
C ASP A 70 -3.85 -3.93 -10.51
N THR A 71 -4.81 -4.48 -9.76
CA THR A 71 -4.55 -5.55 -8.79
C THR A 71 -5.67 -6.60 -8.69
N LYS A 72 -5.32 -7.87 -8.97
CA LYS A 72 -6.18 -9.02 -8.68
C LYS A 72 -5.51 -9.95 -7.67
N TYR A 73 -6.06 -9.99 -6.46
CA TYR A 73 -5.66 -10.90 -5.41
C TYR A 73 -6.55 -12.13 -5.44
N ALA A 74 -6.15 -13.16 -6.21
CA ALA A 74 -6.91 -14.41 -6.29
C ALA A 74 -7.18 -15.01 -4.89
N GLU A 75 -6.24 -14.86 -3.95
CA GLU A 75 -6.38 -15.34 -2.59
C GLU A 75 -7.56 -14.70 -1.83
N LEU A 76 -7.96 -13.46 -2.13
CA LEU A 76 -9.12 -12.81 -1.50
C LEU A 76 -10.47 -13.39 -1.98
N GLY A 77 -10.46 -14.38 -2.88
CA GLY A 77 -11.66 -14.90 -3.55
C GLY A 77 -12.54 -15.84 -2.72
N ASN A 78 -11.98 -16.63 -1.82
CA ASN A 78 -12.71 -17.79 -1.27
C ASN A 78 -13.15 -17.66 0.19
N THR A 79 -12.59 -16.70 0.95
CA THR A 79 -12.99 -16.42 2.35
C THR A 79 -12.58 -14.98 2.71
N PHE A 80 -13.57 -14.13 2.97
CA PHE A 80 -13.33 -12.72 3.30
C PHE A 80 -13.57 -12.44 4.79
N LEU A 81 -14.76 -12.78 5.30
CA LEU A 81 -15.10 -12.61 6.72
C LEU A 81 -14.49 -13.69 7.61
N ASN A 82 -14.49 -13.45 8.93
CA ASN A 82 -14.14 -14.47 9.90
C ASN A 82 -15.28 -15.48 10.06
N ALA A 83 -14.96 -16.77 9.93
CA ALA A 83 -15.96 -17.85 9.99
C ALA A 83 -16.59 -18.06 11.40
N ALA A 84 -16.02 -17.46 12.45
CA ALA A 84 -16.50 -17.56 13.82
C ALA A 84 -17.09 -16.24 14.35
N SER A 85 -17.25 -15.24 13.48
CA SER A 85 -17.90 -13.97 13.81
C SER A 85 -19.34 -13.96 13.34
N GLU A 86 -20.19 -13.26 14.08
CA GLU A 86 -21.58 -12.95 13.67
C GLU A 86 -21.66 -11.59 12.96
N ASP A 87 -20.58 -10.82 12.95
CA ASP A 87 -20.51 -9.54 12.26
C ASP A 87 -20.64 -9.74 10.74
N LEU A 88 -21.46 -8.89 10.11
CA LEU A 88 -21.72 -8.96 8.67
C LEU A 88 -20.63 -8.27 7.83
N LEU A 89 -19.75 -7.50 8.46
CA LEU A 89 -18.75 -6.66 7.80
C LEU A 89 -17.34 -6.96 8.30
N ALA A 90 -16.38 -7.05 7.40
CA ALA A 90 -14.98 -6.82 7.73
C ALA A 90 -14.72 -5.31 7.67
N GLU A 91 -14.05 -4.79 8.69
CA GLU A 91 -13.80 -3.37 8.86
C GLU A 91 -12.30 -3.12 8.85
N PHE A 92 -11.89 -2.14 8.06
CA PHE A 92 -10.49 -1.74 7.89
C PHE A 92 -10.36 -0.27 8.25
N SER A 93 -9.27 0.09 8.92
CA SER A 93 -8.90 1.49 9.17
C SER A 93 -7.41 1.67 9.01
N PHE A 94 -7.02 2.73 8.32
CA PHE A 94 -5.65 3.13 8.08
C PHE A 94 -5.47 4.57 8.50
N ASP A 95 -4.53 4.81 9.41
CA ASP A 95 -4.09 6.15 9.76
C ASP A 95 -2.77 6.42 9.04
N PHE A 96 -2.71 7.55 8.37
CA PHE A 96 -1.54 8.03 7.67
C PHE A 96 -1.09 9.35 8.24
N TYR A 97 0.22 9.55 8.26
CA TYR A 97 0.85 10.86 8.44
C TYR A 97 1.42 11.31 7.10
N LEU A 98 0.75 12.28 6.45
CA LEU A 98 1.06 12.77 5.10
C LEU A 98 1.24 14.28 5.14
N ASN A 99 2.39 14.78 4.68
CA ASN A 99 2.70 16.22 4.65
C ASN A 99 2.43 16.97 5.98
N LYS A 100 2.67 16.33 7.12
CA LYS A 100 2.38 16.85 8.48
C LYS A 100 0.90 16.91 8.88
N HIS A 101 0.04 16.22 8.14
CA HIS A 101 -1.38 16.07 8.43
C HIS A 101 -1.72 14.62 8.76
N ASN A 102 -2.71 14.44 9.63
CA ASN A 102 -3.27 13.13 9.91
C ASN A 102 -4.38 12.85 8.92
N VAL A 103 -4.32 11.70 8.26
CA VAL A 103 -5.35 11.24 7.33
C VAL A 103 -5.81 9.87 7.78
N THR A 104 -7.09 9.73 8.12
CA THR A 104 -7.67 8.45 8.53
C THR A 104 -8.67 8.01 7.49
N TYR A 105 -8.46 6.80 6.96
CA TYR A 105 -9.36 6.20 6.00
C TYR A 105 -9.89 4.88 6.53
N SER A 106 -11.21 4.74 6.53
CA SER A 106 -11.90 3.55 7.04
C SER A 106 -12.98 3.11 6.08
N TYR A 107 -13.20 1.80 6.01
CA TYR A 107 -14.21 1.20 5.14
C TYR A 107 -14.65 -0.16 5.64
N GLY A 108 -15.89 -0.53 5.28
CA GLY A 108 -16.50 -1.80 5.61
C GLY A 108 -16.94 -2.56 4.36
N LYS A 109 -16.69 -3.87 4.33
CA LYS A 109 -17.10 -4.76 3.23
C LYS A 109 -17.82 -5.98 3.76
N ASN A 110 -18.88 -6.40 3.07
CA ASN A 110 -19.60 -7.62 3.40
C ASN A 110 -18.89 -8.88 2.88
N GLU A 111 -19.48 -10.05 3.08
CA GLU A 111 -18.95 -11.34 2.62
C GLU A 111 -18.69 -11.39 1.10
N SER A 112 -19.56 -10.76 0.32
CA SER A 112 -19.40 -10.62 -1.14
C SER A 112 -18.38 -9.56 -1.55
N ARG A 113 -17.66 -8.96 -0.59
CA ARG A 113 -16.69 -7.87 -0.77
C ARG A 113 -17.30 -6.57 -1.31
N ILE A 114 -18.62 -6.44 -1.20
CA ILE A 114 -19.34 -5.23 -1.58
C ILE A 114 -19.14 -4.21 -0.46
N ILE A 115 -18.70 -3.02 -0.84
CA ILE A 115 -18.46 -1.90 0.07
C ILE A 115 -19.82 -1.46 0.64
N GLN A 116 -19.87 -1.33 1.97
CA GLN A 116 -21.05 -0.90 2.71
C GLN A 116 -20.90 0.52 3.24
N TYR A 117 -19.68 0.92 3.62
CA TYR A 117 -19.37 2.29 3.99
C TYR A 117 -17.92 2.63 3.65
N GLU A 118 -17.66 3.92 3.47
CA GLU A 118 -16.34 4.54 3.40
C GLU A 118 -16.35 5.88 4.13
N ARG A 119 -15.25 6.16 4.82
CA ARG A 119 -15.04 7.43 5.51
C ARG A 119 -13.58 7.84 5.42
N LEU A 120 -13.36 9.08 4.98
CA LEU A 120 -12.05 9.72 4.95
C LEU A 120 -12.09 10.95 5.85
N GLU A 121 -11.12 11.04 6.75
CA GLU A 121 -10.90 12.17 7.64
C GLU A 121 -9.53 12.77 7.40
N ILE A 122 -9.45 14.10 7.46
CA ILE A 122 -8.20 14.86 7.43
C ILE A 122 -8.20 15.74 8.68
N ASP A 123 -7.19 15.61 9.53
CA ASP A 123 -7.06 16.29 10.81
C ASP A 123 -8.34 16.22 11.67
N ASN A 124 -8.92 15.02 11.78
CA ASN A 124 -10.16 14.70 12.49
C ASN A 124 -11.42 15.39 11.92
N GLN A 125 -11.34 15.97 10.72
CA GLN A 125 -12.49 16.48 9.99
C GLN A 125 -12.89 15.49 8.91
N THR A 126 -14.14 15.04 8.94
CA THR A 126 -14.69 14.17 7.90
C THR A 126 -14.80 14.92 6.58
N VAL A 127 -14.01 14.47 5.60
CA VAL A 127 -13.98 15.08 4.25
C VAL A 127 -14.77 14.27 3.23
N VAL A 128 -14.91 12.96 3.44
CA VAL A 128 -15.77 12.07 2.66
C VAL A 128 -16.47 11.10 3.62
N GLU A 129 -17.77 10.96 3.50
CA GLU A 129 -18.58 9.97 4.20
C GLU A 129 -19.64 9.40 3.26
N TRP A 130 -19.71 8.08 3.19
CA TRP A 130 -20.73 7.36 2.45
C TRP A 130 -21.06 6.07 3.18
N ASP A 131 -22.34 5.81 3.43
CA ASP A 131 -22.81 4.62 4.15
C ASP A 131 -24.18 4.18 3.60
N LYS A 132 -24.25 2.94 3.09
CA LYS A 132 -25.48 2.35 2.55
C LYS A 132 -26.56 2.17 3.63
N ASN A 133 -26.16 1.92 4.87
CA ASN A 133 -27.10 1.79 5.99
C ASN A 133 -27.69 3.15 6.40
N GLN A 134 -27.07 4.26 5.98
CA GLN A 134 -27.53 5.63 6.21
C GLN A 134 -28.11 6.27 4.94
N GLY A 135 -28.72 5.45 4.08
CA GLY A 135 -29.41 5.92 2.87
C GLY A 135 -28.50 6.20 1.68
N GLY A 136 -27.23 5.78 1.71
CA GLY A 136 -26.37 5.74 0.53
C GLY A 136 -25.97 7.09 -0.06
N ARG A 137 -26.23 8.19 0.66
CA ARG A 137 -25.87 9.54 0.20
C ARG A 137 -24.42 9.85 0.49
N LEU A 138 -23.69 10.25 -0.55
CA LEU A 138 -22.34 10.78 -0.46
C LEU A 138 -22.36 12.17 0.18
N LYS A 139 -21.59 12.33 1.25
CA LYS A 139 -21.26 13.63 1.85
C LYS A 139 -19.78 13.89 1.63
N THR A 140 -19.45 15.06 1.11
CA THR A 140 -18.06 15.46 0.86
C THR A 140 -17.89 16.95 1.08
N SER A 141 -16.77 17.34 1.68
CA SER A 141 -16.33 18.73 1.82
C SER A 141 -15.20 19.10 0.85
N LEU A 142 -14.83 18.19 -0.05
CA LEU A 142 -13.83 18.43 -1.08
C LEU A 142 -14.35 19.46 -2.09
N LEU A 143 -13.55 20.51 -2.34
CA LEU A 143 -13.93 21.59 -3.24
C LEU A 143 -13.92 21.10 -4.69
N GLY A 144 -14.95 21.43 -5.47
CA GLY A 144 -15.10 20.92 -6.85
C GLY A 144 -15.96 19.66 -6.96
N THR A 145 -16.66 19.28 -5.89
CA THR A 145 -17.62 18.15 -5.86
C THR A 145 -19.09 18.59 -5.92
N GLU A 146 -19.36 19.89 -6.06
CA GLU A 146 -20.70 20.48 -5.93
C GLU A 146 -21.69 19.98 -7.00
N THR A 147 -21.19 19.56 -8.16
CA THR A 147 -22.01 19.04 -9.26
C THR A 147 -22.12 17.52 -9.27
N LEU A 148 -21.51 16.80 -8.32
CA LEU A 148 -21.59 15.34 -8.26
C LEU A 148 -23.02 14.89 -7.92
N ASN A 149 -23.42 13.75 -8.47
CA ASN A 149 -24.61 13.07 -7.96
C ASN A 149 -24.29 12.51 -6.57
N SER A 150 -24.97 13.03 -5.54
CA SER A 150 -24.80 12.58 -4.17
C SER A 150 -25.51 11.26 -3.87
N ASP A 151 -26.48 10.83 -4.69
CA ASP A 151 -27.19 9.57 -4.47
C ASP A 151 -26.39 8.39 -5.04
N LEU A 152 -25.77 7.64 -4.13
CA LEU A 152 -24.97 6.45 -4.44
C LEU A 152 -25.57 5.19 -3.80
N SER A 153 -26.89 5.16 -3.60
CA SER A 153 -27.60 4.05 -2.94
C SER A 153 -27.36 2.70 -3.64
N ASP A 154 -27.43 2.69 -4.97
CA ASP A 154 -27.20 1.50 -5.81
C ASP A 154 -25.75 1.33 -6.26
N TYR A 155 -24.84 2.20 -5.81
CA TYR A 155 -23.45 2.17 -6.21
C TYR A 155 -22.68 1.08 -5.46
N ASN A 156 -21.94 0.24 -6.19
CA ASN A 156 -21.14 -0.85 -5.61
C ASN A 156 -19.63 -0.59 -5.64
N GLY A 157 -19.21 0.53 -6.26
CA GLY A 157 -17.81 0.95 -6.28
C GLY A 157 -17.42 1.74 -5.03
N SER A 158 -16.18 2.22 -5.02
CA SER A 158 -15.67 3.09 -3.95
C SER A 158 -16.10 4.55 -4.19
N ALA A 159 -16.67 5.19 -3.17
CA ALA A 159 -16.98 6.62 -3.14
C ALA A 159 -15.73 7.48 -3.38
N ILE A 160 -14.57 7.05 -2.88
CA ILE A 160 -13.29 7.71 -3.16
C ILE A 160 -12.99 7.69 -4.67
N ASN A 161 -13.15 6.55 -5.31
CA ASN A 161 -12.96 6.42 -6.77
C ASN A 161 -14.04 7.16 -7.57
N TYR A 162 -15.28 7.17 -7.08
CA TYR A 162 -16.35 7.95 -7.69
C TYR A 162 -15.99 9.43 -7.71
N ILE A 163 -15.56 10.01 -6.58
CA ILE A 163 -15.11 11.41 -6.52
C ILE A 163 -13.93 11.63 -7.46
N LYS A 164 -12.87 10.81 -7.36
CA LYS A 164 -11.66 10.92 -8.17
C LYS A 164 -11.94 10.95 -9.67
N ASN A 165 -12.91 10.15 -10.14
CA ASN A 165 -13.17 9.96 -11.56
C ASN A 165 -14.22 10.93 -12.13
N ASN A 166 -15.08 11.51 -11.28
CA ASN A 166 -16.23 12.30 -11.73
C ASN A 166 -16.18 13.78 -11.31
N ALA A 167 -15.30 14.15 -10.37
CA ALA A 167 -15.16 15.53 -9.90
C ALA A 167 -13.98 16.25 -10.56
N ILE A 168 -14.12 17.57 -10.75
CA ILE A 168 -13.02 18.46 -11.09
C ILE A 168 -12.60 19.16 -9.79
N LEU A 169 -11.74 18.51 -9.02
CA LEU A 169 -11.29 19.01 -7.73
C LEU A 169 -10.47 20.29 -7.88
N LEU A 170 -10.80 21.30 -7.06
CA LEU A 170 -10.06 22.57 -7.00
C LEU A 170 -8.69 22.39 -6.34
N GLN A 171 -7.81 23.36 -6.56
CA GLN A 171 -6.48 23.37 -5.94
C GLN A 171 -6.59 23.95 -4.52
N ASP A 172 -6.60 23.06 -3.52
CA ASP A 172 -6.54 23.41 -2.10
C ASP A 172 -5.83 22.32 -1.29
N SER A 173 -5.47 22.63 -0.05
CA SER A 173 -4.69 21.74 0.83
C SER A 173 -5.39 20.40 1.09
N THR A 174 -6.71 20.39 1.27
CA THR A 174 -7.50 19.19 1.55
C THR A 174 -7.56 18.29 0.32
N ASN A 175 -7.81 18.86 -0.86
CA ASN A 175 -7.79 18.13 -2.12
C ASN A 175 -6.39 17.58 -2.44
N HIS A 176 -5.32 18.31 -2.13
CA HIS A 176 -3.95 17.80 -2.27
C HIS A 176 -3.71 16.58 -1.36
N LEU A 177 -4.13 16.63 -0.10
CA LEU A 177 -4.02 15.50 0.83
C LEU A 177 -4.84 14.29 0.39
N PHE A 178 -6.03 14.50 -0.17
CA PHE A 178 -6.83 13.45 -0.79
C PHE A 178 -6.05 12.73 -1.91
N PHE A 179 -5.39 13.48 -2.81
CA PHE A 179 -4.56 12.90 -3.86
C PHE A 179 -3.30 12.23 -3.33
N ASP A 180 -2.67 12.76 -2.28
CA ASP A 180 -1.48 12.15 -1.67
C ASP A 180 -1.81 10.82 -0.98
N PHE A 181 -2.98 10.72 -0.35
CA PHE A 181 -3.53 9.45 0.15
C PHE A 181 -3.72 8.44 -0.98
N LEU A 182 -4.35 8.84 -2.09
CA LEU A 182 -4.53 7.98 -3.25
C LEU A 182 -3.20 7.54 -3.86
N ARG A 183 -2.22 8.44 -3.93
CA ARG A 183 -0.87 8.14 -4.44
C ARG A 183 -0.15 7.15 -3.52
N PHE A 184 -0.26 7.34 -2.19
CA PHE A 184 0.34 6.43 -1.22
C PHE A 184 -0.25 5.02 -1.33
N SER A 185 -1.58 4.89 -1.32
CA SER A 185 -2.27 3.59 -1.43
C SER A 185 -1.95 2.86 -2.75
N LYS A 186 -1.76 3.62 -3.84
CA LYS A 186 -1.36 3.08 -5.15
C LYS A 186 0.06 2.49 -5.15
N GLY A 187 0.96 3.05 -4.33
CA GLY A 187 2.36 2.63 -4.23
C GLY A 187 2.59 1.41 -3.32
N MET A 188 1.57 0.93 -2.60
CA MET A 188 1.71 -0.22 -1.71
C MET A 188 1.85 -1.53 -2.51
N VAL A 189 2.82 -2.35 -2.12
CA VAL A 189 3.15 -3.62 -2.77
C VAL A 189 3.41 -4.71 -1.73
N CYS A 190 3.04 -5.95 -2.06
CA CYS A 190 3.38 -7.14 -1.30
C CYS A 190 4.08 -8.16 -2.21
N PHE A 191 5.17 -8.70 -1.70
CA PHE A 191 5.92 -9.77 -2.34
C PHE A 191 5.80 -11.03 -1.47
N LYS A 192 5.43 -12.15 -2.09
CA LYS A 192 5.43 -13.46 -1.44
C LYS A 192 6.32 -14.39 -2.24
N THR A 193 7.25 -15.03 -1.56
CA THR A 193 8.08 -16.08 -2.15
C THR A 193 7.56 -17.43 -1.68
N MET A 194 6.81 -18.14 -2.52
CA MET A 194 6.49 -19.55 -2.29
C MET A 194 7.55 -20.42 -2.98
N ALA A 195 7.80 -21.62 -2.43
CA ALA A 195 8.86 -22.52 -2.90
C ALA A 195 8.78 -22.93 -4.39
N LYS A 196 7.66 -22.65 -5.08
CA LYS A 196 7.44 -23.00 -6.50
C LYS A 196 7.04 -21.81 -7.39
N ALA A 197 6.70 -20.65 -6.82
CA ALA A 197 6.34 -19.45 -7.57
C ALA A 197 6.46 -18.19 -6.68
N SER A 198 7.01 -17.11 -7.23
CA SER A 198 6.92 -15.78 -6.62
C SER A 198 5.58 -15.15 -6.96
N GLU A 199 4.82 -14.76 -5.95
CA GLU A 199 3.57 -14.01 -6.12
C GLU A 199 3.81 -12.53 -5.86
N PHE A 200 3.36 -11.70 -6.78
CA PHE A 200 3.42 -10.24 -6.70
C PHE A 200 2.02 -9.65 -6.61
N HIS A 201 1.90 -8.68 -5.71
CA HIS A 201 0.67 -8.03 -5.36
C HIS A 201 0.90 -6.51 -5.32
N GLY A 202 0.26 -5.77 -6.24
CA GLY A 202 0.46 -4.33 -6.37
C GLY A 202 0.56 -3.91 -7.83
N LEU A 203 1.04 -2.69 -8.07
CA LEU A 203 1.09 -2.13 -9.42
C LEU A 203 2.02 -2.93 -10.33
N LYS A 204 1.46 -3.60 -11.35
CA LYS A 204 2.27 -4.24 -12.39
C LYS A 204 2.69 -3.18 -13.42
N PRO A 205 3.96 -3.17 -13.86
CA PRO A 205 4.34 -2.43 -15.06
C PRO A 205 3.61 -3.07 -16.25
N HIS A 206 2.63 -2.38 -16.84
CA HIS A 206 1.82 -2.94 -17.92
C HIS A 206 2.56 -3.01 -19.26
N SER A 207 3.68 -2.30 -19.38
CA SER A 207 4.39 -2.13 -20.66
C SER A 207 5.51 -3.16 -20.90
N TYR A 208 5.88 -3.96 -19.90
CA TYR A 208 7.05 -4.83 -19.98
C TYR A 208 6.81 -6.17 -19.30
N SER A 209 7.32 -7.25 -19.90
CA SER A 209 7.13 -8.62 -19.44
C SER A 209 8.01 -8.98 -18.24
N THR A 210 9.13 -8.27 -18.06
CA THR A 210 10.10 -8.51 -16.99
C THR A 210 10.65 -7.19 -16.43
N ILE A 211 11.15 -7.23 -15.18
CA ILE A 211 11.83 -6.08 -14.55
C ILE A 211 13.05 -5.67 -15.37
N GLN A 212 13.77 -6.64 -15.94
CA GLN A 212 14.93 -6.40 -16.79
C GLN A 212 14.54 -5.58 -18.02
N GLU A 213 13.47 -6.00 -18.71
CA GLU A 213 12.96 -5.30 -19.87
C GLU A 213 12.48 -3.88 -19.51
N GLN A 214 11.84 -3.71 -18.35
CA GLN A 214 11.44 -2.39 -17.86
C GLN A 214 12.63 -1.49 -17.56
N ILE A 215 13.67 -2.01 -16.89
CA ILE A 215 14.86 -1.23 -16.56
C ILE A 215 15.54 -0.77 -17.85
N ILE A 216 15.73 -1.69 -18.81
CA ILE A 216 16.45 -1.43 -20.06
C ILE A 216 15.65 -0.50 -20.99
N ASN A 217 14.36 -0.74 -21.18
CA ASN A 217 13.55 -0.07 -22.20
C ASN A 217 12.70 1.10 -21.67
N GLY A 218 12.52 1.21 -20.35
CA GLY A 218 11.56 2.13 -19.72
C GLY A 218 12.18 3.35 -19.02
N SER A 219 13.34 3.85 -19.47
CA SER A 219 14.17 4.88 -18.79
C SER A 219 14.71 4.46 -17.41
N GLY A 220 14.66 3.16 -17.09
CA GLY A 220 15.05 2.64 -15.78
C GLY A 220 16.55 2.51 -15.59
N VAL A 221 17.35 2.50 -16.67
CA VAL A 221 18.81 2.39 -16.63
C VAL A 221 19.43 3.51 -15.80
N ASP A 222 19.12 4.77 -16.13
CA ASP A 222 19.66 5.94 -15.43
C ASP A 222 19.19 5.96 -13.96
N LYS A 223 17.90 5.68 -13.72
CA LYS A 223 17.34 5.61 -12.35
C LYS A 223 17.96 4.49 -11.52
N PHE A 224 18.27 3.36 -12.15
CA PHE A 224 18.93 2.23 -11.48
C PHE A 224 20.39 2.57 -11.16
N GLN A 225 21.08 3.25 -12.07
CA GLN A 225 22.43 3.76 -11.84
C GLN A 225 22.44 4.79 -10.69
N ASP A 226 21.51 5.74 -10.68
CA ASP A 226 21.34 6.71 -9.59
C ASP A 226 21.06 6.01 -8.25
N PHE A 227 20.20 4.98 -8.26
CA PHE A 227 19.91 4.17 -7.08
C PHE A 227 21.18 3.48 -6.55
N LEU A 228 21.96 2.83 -7.42
CA LEU A 228 23.22 2.19 -7.01
C LEU A 228 24.22 3.20 -6.46
N ASN A 229 24.38 4.34 -7.15
CA ASN A 229 25.26 5.41 -6.70
C ASN A 229 24.81 6.00 -5.36
N SER A 230 23.50 6.07 -5.09
CA SER A 230 22.97 6.50 -3.79
C SER A 230 23.27 5.53 -2.64
N LEU A 231 23.65 4.29 -2.98
CA LEU A 231 24.11 3.26 -2.04
C LEU A 231 25.65 3.15 -2.01
N ASP A 232 26.36 4.14 -2.55
CA ASP A 232 27.83 4.15 -2.74
C ASP A 232 28.37 3.00 -3.62
N ILE A 233 27.50 2.35 -4.40
CA ILE A 233 27.90 1.35 -5.40
C ILE A 233 28.19 2.11 -6.70
N LYS A 234 29.44 2.52 -6.88
CA LYS A 234 29.87 3.26 -8.08
C LYS A 234 29.62 2.45 -9.34
N CYS A 235 28.65 2.90 -10.13
CA CYS A 235 28.38 2.36 -11.44
C CYS A 235 28.45 3.50 -12.45
N ASP A 236 29.46 3.46 -13.32
CA ASP A 236 29.63 4.40 -14.43
C ASP A 236 29.32 3.66 -15.73
N ARG A 237 28.16 3.97 -16.33
CA ARG A 237 27.64 3.46 -17.62
C ARG A 237 26.95 2.09 -17.57
N CYS A 238 25.72 2.06 -17.04
CA CYS A 238 24.82 0.96 -17.38
C CYS A 238 24.42 1.08 -18.87
N GLN A 239 24.80 0.12 -19.71
CA GLN A 239 24.38 0.07 -21.12
C GLN A 239 23.23 -0.94 -21.31
N ALA A 240 22.25 -0.58 -22.15
CA ALA A 240 21.06 -1.39 -22.47
C ALA A 240 21.37 -2.78 -23.07
N THR A 241 22.59 -2.98 -23.58
CA THR A 241 23.05 -4.23 -24.21
C THR A 241 23.76 -5.19 -23.24
N CYS A 242 23.91 -4.83 -21.97
CA CYS A 242 24.58 -5.69 -21.00
C CYS A 242 23.63 -6.84 -20.58
N PRO A 243 23.95 -8.12 -20.87
CA PRO A 243 23.14 -9.22 -20.40
C PRO A 243 23.14 -9.20 -18.86
N PHE A 244 21.98 -9.04 -18.23
CA PHE A 244 21.81 -8.81 -16.78
C PHE A 244 22.60 -9.77 -15.86
N PHE A 245 23.01 -10.94 -16.37
CA PHE A 245 23.94 -11.87 -15.72
C PHE A 245 25.32 -11.26 -15.40
N SER A 246 25.86 -10.35 -16.22
CA SER A 246 27.12 -9.65 -15.94
C SER A 246 26.95 -8.53 -14.91
N LEU A 247 25.75 -7.92 -14.82
CA LEU A 247 25.44 -6.89 -13.83
C LEU A 247 25.37 -7.48 -12.41
N LEU A 248 24.82 -8.69 -12.26
CA LEU A 248 24.80 -9.41 -10.99
C LEU A 248 26.21 -9.89 -10.58
N PHE A 249 27.04 -10.30 -11.55
CA PHE A 249 28.42 -10.71 -11.28
C PHE A 249 29.30 -9.55 -10.79
N ALA A 250 29.08 -8.33 -11.29
CA ALA A 250 29.78 -7.14 -10.80
C ALA A 250 29.42 -6.81 -9.34
N LEU A 251 28.18 -7.05 -8.91
CA LEU A 251 27.74 -6.88 -7.52
C LEU A 251 28.35 -7.92 -6.56
N PHE A 252 28.64 -9.14 -7.03
CA PHE A 252 29.29 -10.18 -6.22
C PHE A 252 30.82 -10.17 -6.26
N SER A 253 31.46 -9.50 -7.22
CA SER A 253 32.93 -9.39 -7.26
C SER A 253 33.49 -8.27 -6.38
N LEU A 254 32.64 -7.51 -5.68
CA LEU A 254 33.04 -6.41 -4.80
C LEU A 254 33.21 -6.81 -3.31
N THR A 255 32.94 -8.08 -2.95
CA THR A 255 33.44 -8.63 -1.69
C THR A 255 34.87 -9.12 -1.89
N GLY A 256 35.83 -8.22 -1.72
CA GLY A 256 37.24 -8.55 -1.64
C GLY A 256 37.50 -9.56 -0.52
N LEU A 257 37.59 -10.85 -0.87
CA LEU A 257 38.35 -11.83 -0.11
C LEU A 257 39.82 -11.41 -0.20
N ASN A 258 40.27 -10.60 0.76
CA ASN A 258 41.69 -10.47 1.07
C ASN A 258 42.15 -11.80 1.67
N THR A 259 42.47 -12.77 0.83
CA THR A 259 43.37 -13.86 1.20
C THR A 259 44.76 -13.27 1.31
N ILE A 260 45.19 -13.03 2.55
CA ILE A 260 46.61 -12.91 2.89
C ILE A 260 47.22 -14.30 2.65
N SER A 261 47.88 -14.49 1.52
CA SER A 261 48.78 -15.63 1.29
C SER A 261 50.14 -15.33 1.89
N SER A 262 50.58 -16.23 2.75
CA SER A 262 51.91 -16.31 3.38
C SER A 262 53.05 -16.31 2.35
N SER A 263 54.19 -15.75 2.79
CA SER A 263 55.54 -16.11 2.33
C SER A 263 55.81 -17.61 2.42
#